data_AF-A0A968WZU2-F1
#
_entry.id   AF-A0A968WZU2-F1
#
_cell.length_a   1.000
_cell.length_b   1.000
_cell.length_c   1.000
_cell.angle_alpha   90.00
_cell.angle_beta   90.00
_cell.angle_gamma   90.00
#
_symmetry.space_group_name_H-M   'P 1'
#
loop_
_entity.id
_entity.type
_entity.pdbx_description
1 polymer ?
#
loop_
_entity_poly.entity_id
_entity_poly.type
_entity_poly.pdbx_seq_one_letter_code
_entity_poly.pdbx_strand_id
1 'polypeptide(L)'
;MLFFSTTKKMNNIQQAALKQCAKLGDRFAILDVYPNQKVGGVVSKNFIKKSAEFRNLIGVNDLKYGAAYGPYLRTNLEKKITYRDIKGKINRQDTPVDLRGLTTEASIVESIDLVEKAISDVDEFGKLFPDGLAKLESDFAAKEADFKNKANDPSSTPAVLTTAYKNLIEDAFNALKNKVNPIAQNTGNKFSSGVVDAQGNPVRFLLEDAKAAVNSDGPGVFHSAAVALFSLAQHASRVATGADITKVQGGFVLADLGAAWSAITAAPIADVYPIDPSGGTAAAQRLENMKLGASKAAATMKSVIAELDRFSDIAAGYETTFENALYAKFPLFKTIINRTKNSITEMPPSSAIAGVYCDVDSKRGVHKAPANVSLSSVIGLTDIISHDEQMDLNVDVIAGKSINVIRPFTGKGILVWGARTLAGNDNEWRYVSVRRFFNMVEESSKKATEQFVFEPNDANTWVKVKAMIENFLINQWRIGALAGSKPEQAFFVKVGLNQTMTAQDILEGKMIVEIGMAAVRPAEFIILRFSHKMQEA
;
A
#
# COMPACT_ATOMS: atom_id res chain seq x y z
N MET A 1 5.44 5.39 0.78
CA MET A 1 6.77 6.00 0.98
C MET A 1 7.15 5.79 2.44
N LEU A 2 8.20 5.03 2.76
CA LEU A 2 8.61 4.73 4.14
C LEU A 2 9.62 5.80 4.58
N PHE A 3 9.33 6.55 5.64
CA PHE A 3 10.28 7.50 6.24
C PHE A 3 11.17 6.75 7.25
N PHE A 4 12.49 6.72 7.00
CA PHE A 4 13.44 6.05 7.89
C PHE A 4 14.15 7.04 8.81
N SER A 5 14.29 6.64 10.08
CA SER A 5 14.98 7.42 11.10
C SER A 5 16.51 7.29 11.07
N THR A 6 17.09 6.35 10.30
CA THR A 6 18.55 6.18 10.17
C THR A 6 18.96 5.61 8.79
N THR A 7 20.16 5.96 8.32
CA THR A 7 20.76 5.43 7.06
C THR A 7 20.84 3.90 7.04
N LYS A 8 21.13 3.28 8.20
CA LYS A 8 21.30 1.82 8.33
C LYS A 8 19.99 1.06 8.10
N LYS A 9 18.86 1.56 8.64
CA LYS A 9 17.54 0.94 8.43
C LYS A 9 17.12 0.97 6.96
N MET A 10 17.40 2.08 6.28
CA MET A 10 17.11 2.23 4.85
C MET A 10 17.91 1.23 4.01
N ASN A 11 19.23 1.11 4.24
CA ASN A 11 20.07 0.18 3.48
C ASN A 11 19.64 -1.28 3.61
N ASN A 12 19.22 -1.74 4.79
CA ASN A 12 18.72 -3.11 4.96
C ASN A 12 17.52 -3.40 4.04
N ILE A 13 16.63 -2.43 3.86
CA ILE A 13 15.46 -2.57 2.98
C ILE A 13 15.88 -2.51 1.51
N GLN A 14 16.84 -1.66 1.16
CA GLN A 14 17.38 -1.58 -0.19
C GLN A 14 18.07 -2.90 -0.59
N GLN A 15 18.84 -3.51 0.32
CA GLN A 15 19.42 -4.84 0.13
C GLN A 15 18.34 -5.93 -0.04
N ALA A 16 17.31 -5.92 0.81
CA ALA A 16 16.19 -6.86 0.70
C ALA A 16 15.44 -6.70 -0.62
N ALA A 17 15.25 -5.46 -1.09
CA ALA A 17 14.62 -5.16 -2.37
C ALA A 17 15.47 -5.68 -3.55
N LEU A 18 16.79 -5.50 -3.53
CA LEU A 18 17.70 -6.05 -4.54
C LEU A 18 17.63 -7.57 -4.57
N LYS A 19 17.72 -8.22 -3.40
CA LYS A 19 17.61 -9.68 -3.27
C LYS A 19 16.27 -10.19 -3.81
N GLN A 20 15.17 -9.49 -3.54
CA GLN A 20 13.86 -9.85 -4.07
C GLN A 20 13.81 -9.69 -5.60
N CYS A 21 14.36 -8.60 -6.14
CA CYS A 21 14.44 -8.41 -7.58
C CYS A 21 15.27 -9.50 -8.27
N ALA A 22 16.39 -9.90 -7.67
CA ALA A 22 17.21 -10.99 -8.18
C ALA A 22 16.53 -12.35 -8.09
N LYS A 23 15.79 -12.63 -7.01
CA LYS A 23 15.02 -13.86 -6.85
C LYS A 23 13.92 -14.00 -7.91
N LEU A 24 13.24 -12.90 -8.24
CA LEU A 24 12.12 -12.93 -9.18
C LEU A 24 12.57 -12.76 -10.64
N GLY A 25 13.65 -12.03 -10.90
CA GLY A 25 14.21 -11.79 -12.23
C GLY A 25 13.45 -10.75 -13.09
N ASP A 26 12.17 -10.52 -12.81
CA ASP A 26 11.26 -9.62 -13.53
C ASP A 26 11.20 -8.20 -12.93
N ARG A 27 11.73 -7.98 -11.72
CA ARG A 27 11.69 -6.67 -11.01
C ARG A 27 13.01 -5.91 -11.07
N PHE A 28 12.91 -4.59 -10.88
CA PHE A 28 14.05 -3.68 -10.83
C PHE A 28 13.87 -2.64 -9.71
N ALA A 29 14.89 -2.47 -8.88
CA ALA A 29 14.85 -1.57 -7.73
C ALA A 29 15.36 -0.16 -8.08
N ILE A 30 14.59 0.86 -7.74
CA ILE A 30 15.00 2.26 -7.81
C ILE A 30 15.31 2.73 -6.39
N LEU A 31 16.56 3.10 -6.13
CA LEU A 31 17.07 3.38 -4.80
C LEU A 31 17.45 4.85 -4.66
N ASP A 32 17.24 5.39 -3.47
CA ASP A 32 17.65 6.75 -3.13
C ASP A 32 18.94 6.73 -2.29
N VAL A 33 19.81 7.70 -2.52
CA VAL A 33 20.93 7.99 -1.62
C VAL A 33 20.46 8.99 -0.56
N TYR A 34 20.40 8.55 0.70
CA TYR A 34 19.83 9.32 1.80
C TYR A 34 20.66 10.59 2.13
N PRO A 35 20.04 11.79 2.28
CA PRO A 35 20.73 13.01 2.69
C PRO A 35 20.97 13.01 4.21
N ASN A 36 21.84 13.87 4.72
CA ASN A 36 22.05 14.01 6.16
C ASN A 36 20.74 14.36 6.91
N GLN A 37 20.51 13.75 8.07
CA GLN A 37 19.48 14.21 9.01
C GLN A 37 19.90 15.53 9.66
N LYS A 38 18.92 16.40 9.88
CA LYS A 38 19.08 17.62 10.69
C LYS A 38 19.52 17.23 12.11
N VAL A 39 20.67 17.71 12.55
CA VAL A 39 21.01 17.85 13.97
C VAL A 39 21.30 19.33 14.19
N GLY A 40 20.47 20.02 14.98
CA GLY A 40 20.73 21.42 15.38
C GLY A 40 20.66 22.50 14.28
N GLY A 41 19.86 22.31 13.22
CA GLY A 41 19.53 23.40 12.28
C GLY A 41 20.58 23.76 11.21
N VAL A 42 21.78 23.18 11.22
CA VAL A 42 22.80 23.41 10.18
C VAL A 42 22.96 22.16 9.30
N VAL A 43 22.56 22.27 8.03
CA VAL A 43 22.71 21.19 7.04
C VAL A 43 24.16 21.12 6.59
N SER A 44 24.89 20.08 7.00
CA SER A 44 26.13 19.69 6.31
C SER A 44 25.75 19.01 4.98
N LYS A 45 25.61 19.85 3.95
CA LYS A 45 25.33 19.48 2.55
C LYS A 45 26.56 18.81 1.96
N ASN A 46 26.61 17.48 1.98
CA ASN A 46 27.61 16.77 1.20
C ASN A 46 27.07 15.43 0.70
N PHE A 47 26.30 15.48 -0.38
CA PHE A 47 25.82 14.31 -1.13
C PHE A 47 26.94 13.33 -1.49
N ILE A 48 28.16 13.80 -1.77
CA ILE A 48 29.32 12.96 -2.12
C ILE A 48 29.69 12.04 -0.95
N LYS A 49 29.79 12.58 0.27
CA LYS A 49 30.06 11.78 1.47
C LYS A 49 28.99 10.71 1.70
N LYS A 50 27.72 11.04 1.47
CA LYS A 50 26.61 10.08 1.61
C LYS A 50 26.55 9.05 0.52
N SER A 51 26.98 9.40 -0.68
CA SER A 51 27.17 8.47 -1.78
C SER A 51 28.22 7.41 -1.42
N ALA A 52 29.33 7.80 -0.80
CA ALA A 52 30.32 6.85 -0.28
C ALA A 52 29.77 5.95 0.84
N GLU A 53 29.03 6.51 1.80
CA GLU A 53 28.38 5.73 2.87
C GLU A 53 27.38 4.71 2.30
N PHE A 54 26.53 5.13 1.35
CA PHE A 54 25.59 4.25 0.64
C PHE A 54 26.34 3.10 -0.06
N ARG A 55 27.43 3.39 -0.78
CA ARG A 55 28.24 2.37 -1.45
C ARG A 55 28.78 1.34 -0.47
N ASN A 56 29.21 1.75 0.71
CA ASN A 56 29.73 0.83 1.73
C ASN A 56 28.62 -0.06 2.32
N LEU A 57 27.40 0.46 2.44
CA LEU A 57 26.29 -0.22 3.09
C LEU A 57 25.43 -1.08 2.14
N ILE A 58 25.33 -0.78 0.85
CA ILE A 58 24.40 -1.47 -0.05
C ILE A 58 24.79 -2.93 -0.38
N GLY A 59 26.00 -3.36 -0.02
CA GLY A 59 26.51 -4.70 -0.32
C GLY A 59 26.96 -4.87 -1.79
N VAL A 60 27.38 -6.07 -2.18
CA VAL A 60 27.98 -6.36 -3.51
C VAL A 60 27.15 -7.31 -4.38
N ASN A 61 26.06 -7.85 -3.81
CA ASN A 61 25.22 -8.84 -4.49
C ASN A 61 24.11 -8.14 -5.28
N ASP A 62 23.65 -8.79 -6.36
CA ASP A 62 22.42 -8.43 -7.08
C ASP A 62 22.38 -7.01 -7.68
N LEU A 63 23.54 -6.36 -7.80
CA LEU A 63 23.68 -4.96 -8.17
C LEU A 63 23.09 -4.63 -9.55
N LYS A 64 23.03 -5.61 -10.47
CA LYS A 64 22.42 -5.43 -11.79
C LYS A 64 20.92 -5.16 -11.72
N TYR A 65 20.24 -5.58 -10.66
CA TYR A 65 18.79 -5.45 -10.51
C TYR A 65 18.34 -4.14 -9.84
N GLY A 66 19.23 -3.17 -9.67
CA GLY A 66 18.83 -1.86 -9.18
C GLY A 66 19.71 -0.72 -9.65
N ALA A 67 19.23 0.50 -9.44
CA ALA A 67 19.94 1.74 -9.73
C ALA A 67 19.70 2.75 -8.61
N ALA A 68 20.76 3.47 -8.22
CA ALA A 68 20.67 4.55 -7.24
C ALA A 68 20.58 5.91 -7.93
N TYR A 69 19.79 6.82 -7.34
CA TYR A 69 19.59 8.18 -7.82
C TYR A 69 19.74 9.20 -6.69
N GLY A 70 20.16 10.41 -7.06
CA GLY A 70 20.28 11.57 -6.17
C GLY A 70 20.78 12.80 -6.91
N PRO A 71 20.92 13.97 -6.27
CA PRO A 71 20.48 14.28 -4.89
C PRO A 71 18.95 14.33 -4.72
N TYR A 72 18.48 14.67 -3.52
CA TYR A 72 17.06 14.83 -3.26
C TYR A 72 16.49 16.03 -4.02
N LEU A 73 15.20 15.92 -4.35
CA LEU A 73 14.46 16.90 -5.15
C LEU A 73 13.85 17.94 -4.24
N ARG A 74 13.91 19.21 -4.64
CA ARG A 74 13.12 20.28 -4.04
C ARG A 74 11.90 20.53 -4.92
N THR A 75 10.72 20.34 -4.33
CA THR A 75 9.45 20.45 -5.05
C THR A 75 8.57 21.52 -4.43
N ASN A 76 7.67 22.06 -5.25
CA ASN A 76 6.58 22.95 -4.86
C ASN A 76 5.22 22.21 -4.85
N LEU A 77 5.25 20.89 -4.65
CA LEU A 77 4.02 20.10 -4.57
C LEU A 77 3.17 20.59 -3.40
N GLU A 78 1.87 20.68 -3.66
CA GLU A 78 0.90 21.10 -2.66
C GLU A 78 0.90 20.11 -1.48
N LYS A 79 0.92 20.66 -0.26
CA LYS A 79 0.89 19.88 0.97
C LYS A 79 -0.46 20.05 1.64
N LYS A 80 -1.11 18.93 1.96
CA LYS A 80 -2.19 18.93 2.94
C LYS A 80 -1.54 18.93 4.32
N ILE A 81 -1.63 20.07 5.01
CA ILE A 81 -1.16 20.24 6.39
C ILE A 81 -2.42 20.43 7.22
N THR A 82 -2.61 19.57 8.23
CA THR A 82 -3.72 19.67 9.17
C THR A 82 -3.25 20.13 10.55
N TYR A 83 -4.19 20.35 11.48
CA TYR A 83 -3.86 20.65 12.88
C TYR A 83 -3.00 19.54 13.49
N ARG A 84 -3.29 18.28 13.17
CA ARG A 84 -2.50 17.11 13.63
C ARG A 84 -1.03 17.19 13.22
N ASP A 85 -0.72 17.76 12.06
CA ASP A 85 0.65 17.88 11.59
C ASP A 85 1.45 18.93 12.38
N ILE A 86 0.77 19.89 13.00
CA ILE A 86 1.36 21.03 13.71
C ILE A 86 1.34 20.85 15.22
N LYS A 87 0.32 20.17 15.77
CA LYS A 87 0.14 19.96 17.23
C LYS A 87 1.44 19.40 17.84
N GLY A 88 1.91 20.05 18.91
CA GLY A 88 3.14 19.65 19.63
C GLY A 88 4.46 19.88 18.87
N LYS A 89 4.44 20.54 17.72
CA LYS A 89 5.64 20.82 16.90
C LYS A 89 5.96 22.32 16.74
N ILE A 90 5.28 23.18 17.49
CA ILE A 90 5.54 24.61 17.47
C ILE A 90 6.59 24.92 18.54
N ASN A 91 7.67 25.59 18.14
CA ASN A 91 8.70 26.08 19.05
C ASN A 91 8.75 27.61 19.00
N ARG A 92 8.86 28.24 20.16
CA ARG A 92 9.20 29.66 20.31
C ARG A 92 10.63 29.72 20.84
N GLN A 93 11.58 30.16 20.00
CA GLN A 93 13.01 30.22 20.36
C GLN A 93 13.50 28.90 20.98
N ASP A 94 13.30 27.79 20.26
CA ASP A 94 13.64 26.42 20.67
C ASP A 94 12.93 25.86 21.91
N THR A 95 12.03 26.64 22.52
CA THR A 95 11.14 26.14 23.59
C THR A 95 9.84 25.63 22.97
N PRO A 96 9.43 24.37 23.19
CA PRO A 96 8.13 23.86 22.73
C PRO A 96 6.98 24.67 23.34
N VAL A 97 6.02 25.06 22.50
CA VAL A 97 4.81 25.78 22.93
C VAL A 97 3.60 25.20 22.20
N ASP A 98 2.51 24.97 22.92
CA ASP A 98 1.26 24.54 22.30
C ASP A 98 0.48 25.71 21.70
N LEU A 99 -0.33 25.43 20.67
CA LEU A 99 -1.11 26.46 19.99
C LEU A 99 -2.06 27.20 20.95
N ARG A 100 -2.62 26.48 21.94
CA ARG A 100 -3.42 27.06 23.03
C ARG A 100 -2.67 28.13 23.83
N GLY A 101 -1.37 27.94 24.07
CA GLY A 101 -0.51 28.87 24.81
C GLY A 101 -0.12 30.12 24.03
N LEU A 102 -0.52 30.23 22.76
CA LEU A 102 -0.19 31.35 21.88
C LEU A 102 -1.33 32.39 21.76
N THR A 103 -2.43 32.19 22.47
CA THR A 103 -3.56 33.12 22.51
C THR A 103 -4.17 33.20 23.90
N THR A 104 -4.77 34.34 24.22
CA THR A 104 -5.61 34.53 25.43
C THR A 104 -7.07 34.82 25.07
N GLU A 105 -7.42 34.85 23.78
CA GLU A 105 -8.78 35.14 23.32
C GLU A 105 -9.69 33.93 23.52
N ALA A 106 -10.72 34.08 24.37
CA ALA A 106 -11.60 32.98 24.78
C ALA A 106 -12.24 32.24 23.60
N SER A 107 -12.69 32.95 22.56
CA SER A 107 -13.33 32.37 21.37
C SER A 107 -12.37 31.54 20.50
N ILE A 108 -11.07 31.88 20.49
CA ILE A 108 -10.04 31.10 19.80
C ILE A 108 -9.66 29.88 20.65
N VAL A 109 -9.51 30.06 21.96
CA VAL A 109 -9.23 28.96 22.90
C VAL A 109 -10.32 27.89 22.80
N GLU A 110 -11.59 28.29 22.79
CA GLU A 110 -12.73 27.38 22.56
C GLU A 110 -12.60 26.64 21.22
N SER A 111 -12.25 27.35 20.14
CA SER A 111 -12.09 26.73 18.81
C SER A 111 -10.91 25.75 18.76
N ILE A 112 -9.82 26.01 19.48
CA ILE A 112 -8.69 25.06 19.63
C ILE A 112 -9.17 23.81 20.38
N ASP A 113 -9.86 23.98 21.50
CA ASP A 113 -10.32 22.85 22.30
C ASP A 113 -11.30 21.96 21.55
N LEU A 114 -12.17 22.54 20.72
CA LEU A 114 -13.08 21.80 19.84
C LEU A 114 -12.32 20.92 18.83
N VAL A 115 -11.25 21.45 18.21
CA VAL A 115 -10.38 20.67 17.31
C VAL A 115 -9.67 19.55 18.06
N GLU A 116 -9.08 19.85 19.21
CA GLU A 116 -8.39 18.84 20.02
C GLU A 116 -9.33 17.75 20.51
N LYS A 117 -10.57 18.12 20.83
CA LYS A 117 -11.62 17.21 21.24
C LYS A 117 -12.03 16.28 20.10
N ALA A 118 -12.31 16.82 18.92
CA ALA A 118 -12.63 16.01 17.75
C ALA A 118 -11.51 15.02 17.39
N ILE A 119 -10.24 15.46 17.46
CA ILE A 119 -9.08 14.60 17.27
C ILE A 119 -9.04 13.46 18.31
N SER A 120 -9.27 13.79 19.58
CA SER A 120 -9.29 12.80 20.67
C SER A 120 -10.40 11.77 20.46
N ASP A 121 -11.60 12.20 20.05
CA ASP A 121 -12.74 11.32 19.82
C ASP A 121 -12.50 10.38 18.63
N VAL A 122 -11.91 10.89 17.54
CA VAL A 122 -11.46 10.08 16.39
C VAL A 122 -10.43 9.03 16.82
N ASP A 123 -9.42 9.44 17.60
CA ASP A 123 -8.35 8.54 18.04
C ASP A 123 -8.86 7.46 18.99
N GLU A 124 -9.80 7.81 19.88
CA GLU A 124 -10.45 6.85 20.76
C GLU A 124 -11.35 5.87 20.02
N PHE A 125 -12.09 6.33 19.01
CA PHE A 125 -12.85 5.45 18.12
C PHE A 125 -11.92 4.49 17.37
N GLY A 126 -10.82 5.01 16.81
CA GLY A 126 -9.81 4.20 16.12
C GLY A 126 -9.20 3.09 16.99
N LYS A 127 -9.01 3.34 18.30
CA LYS A 127 -8.51 2.33 19.25
C LYS A 127 -9.44 1.11 19.40
N LEU A 128 -10.73 1.24 19.08
CA LEU A 128 -11.68 0.12 19.10
C LEU A 128 -11.45 -0.86 17.94
N PHE A 129 -10.80 -0.38 16.86
CA PHE A 129 -10.50 -1.12 15.64
C PHE A 129 -9.01 -0.96 15.27
N PRO A 130 -8.08 -1.53 16.07
CA PRO A 130 -6.63 -1.32 15.87
C PRO A 130 -6.13 -1.83 14.51
N ASP A 131 -6.75 -2.89 13.98
CA ASP A 131 -6.44 -3.43 12.65
C ASP A 131 -7.30 -2.81 11.52
N GLY A 132 -8.14 -1.82 11.85
CA GLY A 132 -9.06 -1.14 10.94
C GLY A 132 -10.39 -1.88 10.71
N LEU A 133 -11.40 -1.13 10.23
CA LEU A 133 -12.73 -1.67 9.89
C LEU A 133 -12.68 -2.64 8.69
N ALA A 134 -11.81 -2.38 7.71
CA ALA A 134 -11.61 -3.27 6.55
C ALA A 134 -11.15 -4.68 6.97
N LYS A 135 -10.35 -4.80 8.04
CA LYS A 135 -9.93 -6.10 8.56
C LYS A 135 -11.13 -6.86 9.13
N LEU A 136 -11.97 -6.19 9.92
CA LEU A 136 -13.21 -6.75 10.46
C LEU A 136 -14.13 -7.26 9.35
N GLU A 137 -14.30 -6.48 8.28
CA GLU A 137 -15.06 -6.88 7.10
C GLU A 137 -14.47 -8.12 6.43
N SER A 138 -13.15 -8.12 6.18
CA SER A 138 -12.47 -9.24 5.53
C SER A 138 -12.53 -10.54 6.35
N ASP A 139 -12.41 -10.46 7.67
CA ASP A 139 -12.46 -11.60 8.56
C ASP A 139 -13.86 -12.21 8.58
N PHE A 140 -14.89 -11.36 8.62
CA PHE A 140 -16.27 -11.82 8.55
C PHE A 140 -16.60 -12.43 7.17
N ALA A 141 -16.18 -11.80 6.08
CA ALA A 141 -16.38 -12.31 4.72
C ALA A 141 -15.69 -13.68 4.51
N ALA A 142 -14.51 -13.88 5.11
CA ALA A 142 -13.83 -15.18 5.05
C ALA A 142 -14.63 -16.29 5.77
N LYS A 143 -15.28 -15.98 6.90
CA LYS A 143 -16.14 -16.92 7.64
C LYS A 143 -17.44 -17.23 6.89
N GLU A 144 -18.02 -16.22 6.26
CA GLU A 144 -19.19 -16.39 5.40
C GLU A 144 -18.87 -17.29 4.20
N ALA A 145 -17.73 -17.05 3.54
CA ALA A 145 -17.25 -17.86 2.43
C ALA A 145 -16.96 -19.31 2.86
N ASP A 146 -16.33 -19.52 4.02
CA ASP A 146 -16.09 -20.84 4.59
C ASP A 146 -17.40 -21.61 4.80
N PHE A 147 -18.42 -20.97 5.40
CA PHE A 147 -19.74 -21.59 5.55
C PHE A 147 -20.40 -21.90 4.19
N LYS A 148 -20.40 -20.96 3.24
CA LYS A 148 -20.99 -21.17 1.90
C LYS A 148 -20.32 -22.31 1.14
N ASN A 149 -19.00 -22.40 1.19
CA ASN A 149 -18.25 -23.46 0.53
C ASN A 149 -18.62 -24.83 1.12
N LYS A 150 -18.65 -24.95 2.45
CA LYS A 150 -19.07 -26.19 3.13
C LYS A 150 -20.54 -26.53 2.85
N ALA A 151 -21.43 -25.53 2.84
CA ALA A 151 -22.86 -25.73 2.56
C ALA A 151 -23.17 -26.17 1.12
N ASN A 152 -22.25 -25.93 0.18
CA ASN A 152 -22.36 -26.35 -1.22
C ASN A 152 -21.55 -27.62 -1.54
N ASP A 153 -20.74 -28.10 -0.60
CA ASP A 153 -19.92 -29.30 -0.77
C ASP A 153 -20.74 -30.55 -0.42
N PRO A 154 -20.99 -31.46 -1.39
CA PRO A 154 -21.74 -32.70 -1.15
C PRO A 154 -21.11 -33.63 -0.11
N SER A 155 -19.81 -33.46 0.19
CA SER A 155 -19.07 -34.25 1.17
C SER A 155 -19.15 -33.71 2.61
N SER A 156 -19.72 -32.52 2.80
CA SER A 156 -19.81 -31.89 4.13
C SER A 156 -20.79 -32.62 5.04
N THR A 157 -20.31 -33.06 6.21
CA THR A 157 -21.15 -33.73 7.20
C THR A 157 -22.01 -32.72 7.97
N PRO A 158 -23.17 -33.14 8.51
CA PRO A 158 -23.98 -32.32 9.41
C PRO A 158 -23.20 -31.61 10.52
N ALA A 159 -22.23 -32.31 11.14
CA ALA A 159 -21.42 -31.76 12.21
C ALA A 159 -20.48 -30.62 11.73
N VAL A 160 -19.91 -30.76 10.53
CA VAL A 160 -19.06 -29.74 9.91
C VAL A 160 -19.87 -28.49 9.58
N LEU A 161 -21.08 -28.67 9.02
CA LEU A 161 -21.99 -27.56 8.68
C LEU A 161 -22.47 -26.81 9.92
N THR A 162 -22.89 -27.53 10.97
CA THR A 162 -23.32 -26.94 12.23
C THR A 162 -22.16 -26.16 12.88
N THR A 163 -20.95 -26.70 12.86
CA THR A 163 -19.77 -26.01 13.43
C THR A 163 -19.43 -24.74 12.65
N ALA A 164 -19.42 -24.79 11.32
CA ALA A 164 -19.15 -23.63 10.48
C ALA A 164 -20.21 -22.53 10.63
N TYR A 165 -21.49 -22.91 10.68
CA TYR A 165 -22.60 -21.99 10.95
C TYR A 165 -22.46 -21.34 12.33
N LYS A 166 -22.18 -22.14 13.36
CA LYS A 166 -22.03 -21.64 14.74
C LYS A 166 -20.87 -20.65 14.85
N ASN A 167 -19.72 -20.97 14.26
CA ASN A 167 -18.56 -20.07 14.23
C ASN A 167 -18.89 -18.73 13.54
N LEU A 168 -19.61 -18.74 12.41
CA LEU A 168 -20.03 -17.52 11.71
C LEU A 168 -20.92 -16.63 12.59
N ILE A 169 -21.92 -17.22 13.26
CA ILE A 169 -22.84 -16.48 14.13
C ILE A 169 -22.15 -15.99 15.40
N GLU A 170 -21.30 -16.82 16.03
CA GLU A 170 -20.54 -16.46 17.22
C GLU A 170 -19.51 -15.35 16.93
N ASP A 171 -18.81 -15.41 15.79
CA ASP A 171 -17.87 -14.37 15.38
C ASP A 171 -18.59 -13.03 15.14
N ALA A 172 -19.74 -13.04 14.45
CA ALA A 172 -20.59 -11.86 14.27
C ALA A 172 -21.04 -11.26 15.61
N PHE A 173 -21.51 -12.12 16.51
CA PHE A 173 -21.98 -11.71 17.83
C PHE A 173 -20.85 -11.16 18.69
N ASN A 174 -19.68 -11.81 18.71
CA ASN A 174 -18.49 -11.37 19.42
C ASN A 174 -17.94 -10.06 18.87
N ALA A 175 -18.02 -9.82 17.55
CA ALA A 175 -17.66 -8.55 16.95
C ALA A 175 -18.55 -7.41 17.48
N LEU A 176 -19.87 -7.58 17.47
CA LEU A 176 -20.81 -6.61 18.04
C LEU A 176 -20.55 -6.37 19.54
N LYS A 177 -20.38 -7.45 20.30
CA LYS A 177 -20.13 -7.41 21.74
C LYS A 177 -18.81 -6.75 22.13
N ASN A 178 -17.70 -7.12 21.50
CA ASN A 178 -16.39 -6.68 21.96
C ASN A 178 -15.98 -5.33 21.35
N LYS A 179 -16.53 -4.97 20.18
CA LYS A 179 -16.13 -3.76 19.44
C LYS A 179 -17.18 -2.65 19.46
N VAL A 180 -18.48 -2.99 19.41
CA VAL A 180 -19.58 -1.99 19.38
C VAL A 180 -20.11 -1.67 20.78
N ASN A 181 -20.18 -2.66 21.68
CA ASN A 181 -20.62 -2.42 23.06
C ASN A 181 -19.82 -1.32 23.80
N PRO A 182 -18.47 -1.23 23.68
CA PRO A 182 -17.73 -0.15 24.30
C PRO A 182 -18.13 1.25 23.82
N ILE A 183 -18.67 1.39 22.60
CA ILE A 183 -19.19 2.65 22.06
C ILE A 183 -20.50 3.02 22.77
N ALA A 184 -21.39 2.04 22.97
CA ALA A 184 -22.69 2.24 23.61
C ALA A 184 -22.60 2.42 25.14
N GLN A 185 -21.77 1.63 25.84
CA GLN A 185 -21.66 1.63 27.30
C GLN A 185 -20.77 2.75 27.88
N ASN A 186 -19.84 3.32 27.12
CA ASN A 186 -18.95 4.39 27.63
C ASN A 186 -19.50 5.80 27.39
N THR A 187 -20.81 5.95 27.42
CA THR A 187 -21.59 7.15 27.12
C THR A 187 -21.29 8.36 28.04
N GLY A 188 -20.40 8.19 29.03
CA GLY A 188 -19.99 9.22 29.99
C GLY A 188 -18.50 9.56 30.06
N ASN A 189 -17.59 8.62 29.79
CA ASN A 189 -16.20 8.70 30.29
C ASN A 189 -15.08 8.57 29.23
N LYS A 190 -15.33 7.98 28.05
CA LYS A 190 -14.31 7.85 26.99
C LYS A 190 -14.34 9.08 26.08
N PHE A 191 -15.44 9.28 25.37
CA PHE A 191 -15.68 10.45 24.52
C PHE A 191 -16.00 11.74 25.30
N SER A 192 -15.59 11.87 26.56
CA SER A 192 -15.81 13.06 27.40
C SER A 192 -14.49 13.71 27.81
N SER A 193 -14.36 15.04 27.63
CA SER A 193 -13.49 15.88 28.46
C SER A 193 -13.63 17.37 28.11
N GLY A 194 -13.78 18.22 29.15
CA GLY A 194 -13.24 19.58 29.23
C GLY A 194 -14.05 20.74 28.64
N VAL A 195 -14.60 20.59 27.44
CA VAL A 195 -15.28 21.70 26.75
C VAL A 195 -16.78 21.65 27.01
N VAL A 196 -17.35 22.78 27.42
CA VAL A 196 -18.79 22.94 27.60
C VAL A 196 -19.36 23.90 26.56
N ASP A 197 -20.61 23.67 26.13
CA ASP A 197 -21.37 24.61 25.33
C ASP A 197 -21.67 25.90 26.12
N ALA A 198 -22.34 26.86 25.48
CA ALA A 198 -22.75 28.12 26.12
C ALA A 198 -23.69 27.93 27.33
N GLN A 199 -24.24 26.72 27.50
CA GLN A 199 -25.15 26.31 28.56
C GLN A 199 -24.46 25.49 29.66
N GLY A 200 -23.14 25.25 29.56
CA GLY A 200 -22.38 24.48 30.54
C GLY A 200 -22.45 22.96 30.35
N ASN A 201 -23.05 22.48 29.25
CA ASN A 201 -23.12 21.05 28.96
C ASN A 201 -21.85 20.59 28.23
N PRO A 202 -21.26 19.44 28.59
CA PRO A 202 -20.12 18.90 27.87
C PRO A 202 -20.44 18.68 26.39
N VAL A 203 -19.56 19.14 25.51
CA VAL A 203 -19.69 18.96 24.06
C VAL A 203 -19.23 17.56 23.66
N ARG A 204 -20.10 16.74 23.04
CA ARG A 204 -19.85 15.31 22.80
C ARG A 204 -20.38 14.83 21.44
N PHE A 205 -19.75 15.26 20.35
CA PHE A 205 -20.21 15.04 18.97
C PHE A 205 -20.38 13.57 18.57
N LEU A 206 -19.29 12.80 18.59
CA LEU A 206 -19.35 11.37 18.24
C LEU A 206 -20.23 10.56 19.17
N LEU A 207 -20.37 11.00 20.41
CA LEU A 207 -21.25 10.37 21.36
C LEU A 207 -22.73 10.58 21.01
N GLU A 208 -23.10 11.79 20.61
CA GLU A 208 -24.48 12.11 20.20
C GLU A 208 -24.86 11.33 18.95
N ASP A 209 -23.95 11.26 17.98
CA ASP A 209 -24.15 10.42 16.79
C ASP A 209 -24.24 8.94 17.17
N ALA A 210 -23.37 8.45 18.06
CA ALA A 210 -23.42 7.07 18.54
C ALA A 210 -24.74 6.78 19.25
N LYS A 211 -25.21 7.69 20.13
CA LYS A 211 -26.52 7.60 20.79
C LYS A 211 -27.65 7.54 19.77
N ALA A 212 -27.58 8.29 18.67
CA ALA A 212 -28.60 8.28 17.62
C ALA A 212 -28.68 6.93 16.87
N ALA A 213 -27.55 6.28 16.55
CA ALA A 213 -27.58 4.93 15.96
C ALA A 213 -27.91 3.82 16.97
N VAL A 214 -27.81 4.16 18.25
CA VAL A 214 -28.12 3.31 19.40
C VAL A 214 -29.64 3.41 19.61
N ASN A 215 -30.22 4.51 20.11
CA ASN A 215 -31.68 4.76 20.15
C ASN A 215 -31.96 6.21 20.58
N SER A 216 -32.83 6.93 19.88
CA SER A 216 -33.57 8.06 20.49
C SER A 216 -35.10 7.95 20.33
N ASP A 217 -35.63 7.41 19.23
CA ASP A 217 -37.09 7.38 18.98
C ASP A 217 -37.58 6.16 18.14
N GLY A 218 -36.74 5.13 17.93
CA GLY A 218 -37.04 3.92 17.13
C GLY A 218 -35.85 2.95 17.05
N PRO A 219 -35.95 1.76 16.40
CA PRO A 219 -34.91 0.73 16.44
C PRO A 219 -33.67 1.15 15.60
N GLY A 220 -32.67 1.73 16.26
CA GLY A 220 -31.40 2.10 15.63
C GLY A 220 -30.67 0.93 14.96
N VAL A 221 -29.64 1.21 14.14
CA VAL A 221 -28.93 0.17 13.36
C VAL A 221 -28.25 -0.85 14.28
N PHE A 222 -27.54 -0.40 15.32
CA PHE A 222 -26.90 -1.32 16.27
C PHE A 222 -27.93 -2.07 17.11
N HIS A 223 -29.06 -1.44 17.40
CA HIS A 223 -30.17 -2.09 18.08
C HIS A 223 -30.74 -3.25 17.26
N SER A 224 -31.12 -2.96 16.02
CA SER A 224 -31.68 -3.94 15.09
C SER A 224 -30.70 -5.09 14.84
N ALA A 225 -29.41 -4.77 14.73
CA ALA A 225 -28.36 -5.77 14.57
C ALA A 225 -28.19 -6.66 15.81
N ALA A 226 -28.22 -6.08 17.01
CA ALA A 226 -28.15 -6.83 18.26
C ALA A 226 -29.33 -7.80 18.39
N VAL A 227 -30.56 -7.36 18.09
CA VAL A 227 -31.75 -8.21 18.12
C VAL A 227 -31.63 -9.35 17.12
N ALA A 228 -31.27 -9.06 15.86
CA ALA A 228 -31.14 -10.08 14.82
C ALA A 228 -30.07 -11.14 15.15
N LEU A 229 -28.86 -10.72 15.56
CA LEU A 229 -27.78 -11.65 15.90
C LEU A 229 -28.06 -12.43 17.18
N PHE A 230 -28.67 -11.80 18.18
CA PHE A 230 -29.05 -12.48 19.41
C PHE A 230 -30.09 -13.58 19.14
N SER A 231 -31.11 -13.30 18.32
CA SER A 231 -32.05 -14.33 17.88
C SER A 231 -31.37 -15.46 17.13
N LEU A 232 -30.48 -15.16 16.19
CA LEU A 232 -29.72 -16.19 15.46
C LEU A 232 -28.82 -17.04 16.38
N ALA A 233 -28.14 -16.41 17.34
CA ALA A 233 -27.25 -17.07 18.29
C ALA A 233 -28.00 -18.01 19.25
N GLN A 234 -29.17 -17.60 19.75
CA GLN A 234 -30.03 -18.46 20.57
C GLN A 234 -30.46 -19.73 19.83
N HIS A 235 -30.66 -19.64 18.52
CA HIS A 235 -31.13 -20.75 17.70
C HIS A 235 -30.00 -21.62 17.13
N ALA A 236 -28.76 -21.12 17.07
CA ALA A 236 -27.60 -21.89 16.62
C ALA A 236 -27.21 -23.06 17.55
N SER A 237 -27.72 -23.10 18.79
CA SER A 237 -27.35 -24.11 19.81
C SER A 237 -28.45 -25.12 20.18
N ARG A 238 -29.67 -25.07 19.60
CA ARG A 238 -30.77 -26.01 19.92
C ARG A 238 -30.80 -27.30 19.08
N VAL A 239 -29.67 -27.65 18.49
CA VAL A 239 -29.44 -28.88 17.73
C VAL A 239 -28.59 -29.80 18.60
N ALA A 240 -29.22 -30.56 19.50
CA ALA A 240 -28.81 -31.92 19.92
C ALA A 240 -29.56 -32.43 21.15
N THR A 241 -29.81 -31.62 22.19
CA THR A 241 -30.34 -32.16 23.46
C THR A 241 -31.08 -31.09 24.25
N GLY A 242 -32.19 -31.47 24.90
CA GLY A 242 -33.07 -30.59 25.67
C GLY A 242 -32.41 -29.96 26.90
N ALA A 243 -31.56 -28.95 26.69
CA ALA A 243 -30.95 -28.14 27.74
C ALA A 243 -31.68 -26.81 27.95
N ASP A 244 -31.85 -26.49 29.23
CA ASP A 244 -32.55 -25.35 29.81
C ASP A 244 -31.93 -24.00 29.42
N ILE A 245 -32.79 -23.06 29.05
CA ILE A 245 -32.52 -21.72 28.48
C ILE A 245 -31.77 -20.81 29.49
N THR A 246 -31.65 -21.23 30.75
CA THR A 246 -31.05 -20.48 31.86
C THR A 246 -29.55 -20.73 32.07
N LYS A 247 -28.93 -21.71 31.39
CA LYS A 247 -27.55 -22.16 31.69
C LYS A 247 -26.52 -22.04 30.56
N VAL A 248 -26.83 -21.35 29.47
CA VAL A 248 -25.78 -20.82 28.57
C VAL A 248 -25.36 -19.44 29.09
N GLN A 249 -24.64 -19.47 30.22
CA GLN A 249 -23.83 -18.37 30.73
C GLN A 249 -22.35 -18.74 30.45
N GLY A 250 -21.45 -17.80 30.17
CA GLY A 250 -21.44 -16.44 30.66
C GLY A 250 -20.63 -15.49 29.81
N GLY A 251 -21.12 -14.26 29.76
CA GLY A 251 -20.35 -13.11 29.30
C GLY A 251 -21.15 -12.06 28.55
N PHE A 252 -22.42 -12.30 28.21
CA PHE A 252 -23.29 -11.24 27.72
C PHE A 252 -24.56 -11.20 28.56
N VAL A 253 -24.49 -10.41 29.62
CA VAL A 253 -25.64 -10.10 30.46
C VAL A 253 -26.38 -8.97 29.73
N LEU A 254 -27.53 -9.29 29.13
CA LEU A 254 -28.44 -8.30 28.53
C LEU A 254 -28.82 -7.18 29.51
N ALA A 255 -28.74 -7.44 30.82
CA ALA A 255 -28.93 -6.45 31.88
C ALA A 255 -27.74 -5.48 32.06
N ASP A 256 -26.50 -5.84 31.70
CA ASP A 256 -25.32 -4.94 31.78
C ASP A 256 -25.29 -3.92 30.62
N LEU A 257 -26.04 -4.19 29.56
CA LEU A 257 -26.41 -3.22 28.53
C LEU A 257 -27.59 -2.34 28.96
N GLY A 258 -28.24 -2.70 30.07
CA GLY A 258 -29.51 -2.20 30.55
C GLY A 258 -29.39 -1.28 31.76
N ALA A 259 -28.66 -0.18 31.63
CA ALA A 259 -28.96 1.03 32.38
C ALA A 259 -29.55 2.17 31.49
N ALA A 260 -29.51 2.04 30.16
CA ALA A 260 -30.05 3.05 29.24
C ALA A 260 -30.69 2.49 27.95
N TRP A 261 -31.19 1.25 27.96
CA TRP A 261 -31.69 0.54 26.77
C TRP A 261 -33.12 0.00 26.89
N SER A 262 -33.84 0.43 27.92
CA SER A 262 -35.16 -0.09 28.28
C SER A 262 -36.28 0.53 27.42
N ALA A 263 -36.43 0.06 26.18
CA ALA A 263 -37.68 0.24 25.43
C ALA A 263 -37.95 -0.83 24.37
N ILE A 264 -37.15 -1.91 24.30
CA ILE A 264 -37.25 -2.86 23.19
C ILE A 264 -37.43 -4.28 23.71
N THR A 265 -38.60 -4.48 24.31
CA THR A 265 -39.19 -5.79 24.57
C THR A 265 -40.65 -5.75 24.15
N ALA A 266 -40.92 -5.74 22.85
CA ALA A 266 -42.27 -5.99 22.33
C ALA A 266 -42.26 -6.43 20.85
N ALA A 267 -41.53 -7.49 20.50
CA ALA A 267 -41.80 -8.21 19.26
C ALA A 267 -41.34 -9.68 19.38
N PRO A 268 -42.26 -10.67 19.27
CA PRO A 268 -41.90 -12.08 19.28
C PRO A 268 -41.38 -12.51 17.90
N ILE A 269 -40.12 -12.95 17.83
CA ILE A 269 -39.49 -13.47 16.61
C ILE A 269 -39.75 -14.98 16.55
N ALA A 270 -40.91 -15.37 16.00
CA ALA A 270 -41.35 -16.77 16.02
C ALA A 270 -40.96 -17.62 14.79
N ASP A 271 -40.45 -17.06 13.68
CA ASP A 271 -40.45 -17.80 12.39
C ASP A 271 -39.12 -17.89 11.63
N VAL A 272 -37.99 -18.20 12.30
CA VAL A 272 -36.75 -18.55 11.58
C VAL A 272 -35.95 -19.64 12.32
N TYR A 273 -36.37 -20.90 12.19
CA TYR A 273 -35.73 -22.05 12.88
C TYR A 273 -35.13 -23.08 11.91
N PRO A 274 -33.81 -23.35 11.91
CA PRO A 274 -33.25 -24.62 11.45
C PRO A 274 -33.16 -25.65 12.60
N ILE A 275 -33.72 -26.83 12.37
CA ILE A 275 -33.56 -28.04 13.20
C ILE A 275 -32.20 -28.69 12.85
N ASP A 276 -31.75 -29.69 13.63
CA ASP A 276 -30.57 -30.54 13.42
C ASP A 276 -30.55 -31.25 12.05
N PRO A 277 -29.50 -31.18 11.19
CA PRO A 277 -29.51 -31.83 9.89
C PRO A 277 -29.66 -33.36 9.97
N SER A 278 -29.40 -33.98 11.13
CA SER A 278 -29.45 -35.42 11.30
C SER A 278 -30.88 -35.96 11.52
N GLY A 279 -31.56 -36.27 10.41
CA GLY A 279 -32.68 -37.22 10.38
C GLY A 279 -33.92 -36.79 9.58
N GLY A 280 -34.28 -37.58 8.56
CA GLY A 280 -35.58 -37.54 7.87
C GLY A 280 -35.73 -36.54 6.71
N THR A 281 -36.94 -36.51 6.11
CA THR A 281 -37.35 -35.73 4.92
C THR A 281 -37.17 -34.20 5.04
N ALA A 282 -36.78 -33.68 6.20
CA ALA A 282 -36.59 -32.25 6.47
C ALA A 282 -35.11 -31.78 6.43
N ALA A 283 -34.14 -32.66 6.10
CA ALA A 283 -32.70 -32.30 6.03
C ALA A 283 -32.39 -31.14 5.08
N ALA A 284 -33.01 -31.14 3.89
CA ALA A 284 -32.89 -30.06 2.92
C ALA A 284 -33.44 -28.73 3.48
N GLN A 285 -34.60 -28.75 4.13
CA GLN A 285 -35.21 -27.55 4.74
C GLN A 285 -34.31 -26.92 5.81
N ARG A 286 -33.60 -27.75 6.59
CA ARG A 286 -32.69 -27.28 7.63
C ARG A 286 -31.44 -26.62 7.06
N LEU A 287 -30.88 -27.20 6.00
CA LEU A 287 -29.77 -26.58 5.27
C LEU A 287 -30.18 -25.24 4.67
N GLU A 288 -31.37 -25.15 4.07
CA GLU A 288 -31.92 -23.89 3.56
C GLU A 288 -32.15 -22.85 4.67
N ASN A 289 -32.63 -23.27 5.85
CA ASN A 289 -32.77 -22.37 6.99
C ASN A 289 -31.41 -21.89 7.55
N MET A 290 -30.37 -22.74 7.55
CA MET A 290 -29.00 -22.32 7.91
C MET A 290 -28.41 -21.35 6.89
N LYS A 291 -28.62 -21.59 5.59
CA LYS A 291 -28.24 -20.64 4.53
C LYS A 291 -28.93 -19.28 4.71
N LEU A 292 -30.22 -19.29 5.04
CA LEU A 292 -30.98 -18.07 5.32
C LEU A 292 -30.46 -17.36 6.58
N GLY A 293 -30.18 -18.09 7.66
CA GLY A 293 -29.61 -17.55 8.89
C GLY A 293 -28.22 -16.94 8.68
N ALA A 294 -27.37 -17.60 7.89
CA ALA A 294 -26.04 -17.11 7.54
C ALA A 294 -26.14 -15.86 6.67
N SER A 295 -27.06 -15.83 5.70
CA SER A 295 -27.35 -14.66 4.89
C SER A 295 -27.85 -13.48 5.73
N LYS A 296 -28.73 -13.72 6.71
CA LYS A 296 -29.21 -12.69 7.65
C LYS A 296 -28.11 -12.18 8.57
N ALA A 297 -27.25 -13.06 9.08
CA ALA A 297 -26.08 -12.66 9.87
C ALA A 297 -25.11 -11.80 9.05
N ALA A 298 -24.88 -12.18 7.79
CA ALA A 298 -24.03 -11.42 6.89
C ALA A 298 -24.61 -10.06 6.53
N ALA A 299 -25.90 -9.97 6.20
CA ALA A 299 -26.58 -8.71 5.96
C ALA A 299 -26.56 -7.81 7.21
N THR A 300 -26.71 -8.39 8.39
CA THR A 300 -26.63 -7.67 9.67
C THR A 300 -25.24 -7.12 9.91
N MET A 301 -24.20 -7.94 9.78
CA MET A 301 -22.81 -7.50 9.95
C MET A 301 -22.40 -6.45 8.94
N LYS A 302 -22.84 -6.57 7.68
CA LYS A 302 -22.62 -5.54 6.66
C LYS A 302 -23.26 -4.21 7.03
N SER A 303 -24.47 -4.23 7.60
CA SER A 303 -25.15 -3.02 8.06
C SER A 303 -24.45 -2.38 9.26
N VAL A 304 -23.94 -3.19 10.20
CA VAL A 304 -23.13 -2.72 11.34
C VAL A 304 -21.83 -2.09 10.88
N ILE A 305 -21.12 -2.71 9.93
CA ILE A 305 -19.85 -2.19 9.40
C ILE A 305 -20.10 -0.87 8.65
N ALA A 306 -21.12 -0.81 7.80
CA ALA A 306 -21.48 0.43 7.08
C ALA A 306 -21.80 1.58 8.04
N GLU A 307 -22.45 1.29 9.18
CA GLU A 307 -22.74 2.29 10.19
C GLU A 307 -21.47 2.74 10.96
N LEU A 308 -20.55 1.80 11.23
CA LEU A 308 -19.25 2.14 11.82
C LEU A 308 -18.38 2.98 10.87
N ASP A 309 -18.41 2.69 9.57
CA ASP A 309 -17.75 3.50 8.55
C ASP A 309 -18.36 4.91 8.51
N ARG A 310 -19.70 5.03 8.55
CA ARG A 310 -20.39 6.32 8.66
C ARG A 310 -19.93 7.11 9.89
N PHE A 311 -19.76 6.45 11.03
CA PHE A 311 -19.23 7.10 12.23
C PHE A 311 -17.80 7.58 12.06
N SER A 312 -16.94 6.76 11.44
CA SER A 312 -15.57 7.15 11.13
C SER A 312 -15.53 8.38 10.22
N ASP A 313 -16.37 8.43 9.20
CA ASP A 313 -16.47 9.56 8.27
C ASP A 313 -16.96 10.83 8.95
N ILE A 314 -17.99 10.71 9.81
CA ILE A 314 -18.50 11.83 10.61
C ILE A 314 -17.45 12.34 11.58
N ALA A 315 -16.70 11.45 12.24
CA ALA A 315 -15.57 11.78 13.10
C ALA A 315 -14.55 12.66 12.38
N ALA A 316 -14.13 12.23 11.18
CA ALA A 316 -13.20 12.95 10.33
C ALA A 316 -13.80 14.29 9.82
N GLY A 317 -15.12 14.31 9.61
CA GLY A 317 -15.89 15.50 9.27
C GLY A 317 -15.85 16.57 10.37
N TYR A 318 -15.98 16.18 11.64
CA TYR A 318 -15.86 17.10 12.78
C TYR A 318 -14.46 17.72 12.88
N GLU A 319 -13.41 16.90 12.78
CA GLU A 319 -12.02 17.40 12.78
C GLU A 319 -11.83 18.46 11.70
N THR A 320 -12.25 18.16 10.47
CA THR A 320 -12.16 19.09 9.34
C THR A 320 -12.97 20.38 9.56
N THR A 321 -14.19 20.25 10.10
CA THR A 321 -15.10 21.37 10.33
C THR A 321 -14.55 22.33 11.39
N PHE A 322 -14.12 21.80 12.54
CA PHE A 322 -13.54 22.62 13.60
C PHE A 322 -12.19 23.19 13.20
N GLU A 323 -11.37 22.45 12.44
CA GLU A 323 -10.10 22.98 11.95
C GLU A 323 -10.33 24.14 10.98
N ASN A 324 -11.31 24.05 10.09
CA ASN A 324 -11.67 25.15 9.19
C ASN A 324 -12.18 26.38 9.97
N ALA A 325 -12.98 26.15 11.02
CA ALA A 325 -13.43 27.23 11.91
C ALA A 325 -12.25 27.90 12.64
N LEU A 326 -11.30 27.11 13.16
CA LEU A 326 -10.07 27.59 13.78
C LEU A 326 -9.20 28.36 12.77
N TYR A 327 -9.06 27.84 11.55
CA TYR A 327 -8.33 28.49 10.45
C TYR A 327 -8.93 29.86 10.08
N ALA A 328 -10.25 29.99 10.10
CA ALA A 328 -10.93 31.26 9.85
C ALA A 328 -10.77 32.26 11.01
N LYS A 329 -10.82 31.77 12.26
CA LYS A 329 -10.82 32.61 13.47
C LYS A 329 -9.43 33.01 13.97
N PHE A 330 -8.39 32.18 13.77
CA PHE A 330 -7.07 32.40 14.35
C PHE A 330 -6.00 32.80 13.31
N PRO A 331 -5.65 34.10 13.19
CA PRO A 331 -4.70 34.58 12.17
C PRO A 331 -3.31 33.94 12.25
N LEU A 332 -2.82 33.64 13.46
CA LEU A 332 -1.51 33.01 13.64
C LEU A 332 -1.52 31.57 13.10
N PHE A 333 -2.53 30.77 13.45
CA PHE A 333 -2.68 29.41 12.92
C PHE A 333 -2.80 29.40 11.40
N LYS A 334 -3.61 30.30 10.84
CA LYS A 334 -3.70 30.51 9.38
C LYS A 334 -2.35 30.83 8.74
N THR A 335 -1.57 31.69 9.37
CA THR A 335 -0.22 32.06 8.90
C THR A 335 0.74 30.87 8.97
N ILE A 336 0.72 30.10 10.05
CA ILE A 336 1.55 28.90 10.22
C ILE A 336 1.22 27.87 9.13
N ILE A 337 -0.07 27.55 8.93
CA ILE A 337 -0.53 26.63 7.89
C ILE A 337 -0.06 27.11 6.51
N ASN A 338 -0.33 28.37 6.15
CA ASN A 338 0.00 28.89 4.82
C ASN A 338 1.51 28.92 4.56
N ARG A 339 2.33 29.32 5.54
CA ARG A 339 3.79 29.29 5.41
C ARG A 339 4.32 27.86 5.32
N THR A 340 3.74 26.92 6.06
CA THR A 340 4.13 25.52 6.01
C THR A 340 3.76 24.90 4.65
N LYS A 341 2.58 25.18 4.12
CA LYS A 341 2.15 24.78 2.77
C LYS A 341 3.08 25.31 1.68
N ASN A 342 3.48 26.58 1.78
CA ASN A 342 4.39 27.23 0.82
C ASN A 342 5.88 26.93 1.03
N SER A 343 6.24 26.18 2.08
CA SER A 343 7.64 25.78 2.30
C SER A 343 8.09 24.76 1.24
N ILE A 344 9.35 24.82 0.83
CA ILE A 344 9.93 23.84 -0.10
C ILE A 344 9.89 22.44 0.54
N THR A 345 9.42 21.43 -0.21
CA THR A 345 9.51 20.03 0.22
C THR A 345 10.75 19.40 -0.36
N GLU A 346 11.55 18.74 0.48
CA GLU A 346 12.63 17.87 0.04
C GLU A 346 12.11 16.44 -0.06
N MET A 347 12.25 15.82 -1.24
CA MET A 347 11.73 14.49 -1.52
C MET A 347 12.81 13.58 -2.11
N PRO A 348 12.78 12.27 -1.79
CA PRO A 348 13.63 11.30 -2.47
C PRO A 348 13.28 11.21 -3.97
N PRO A 349 14.28 11.09 -4.86
CA PRO A 349 14.05 11.09 -6.31
C PRO A 349 13.39 9.83 -6.87
N SER A 350 13.41 8.69 -6.17
CA SER A 350 12.95 7.39 -6.67
C SER A 350 11.55 7.40 -7.26
N SER A 351 10.62 8.11 -6.62
CA SER A 351 9.25 8.27 -7.11
C SER A 351 9.18 9.01 -8.45
N ALA A 352 9.94 10.10 -8.59
CA ALA A 352 10.04 10.85 -9.85
C ALA A 352 10.73 10.01 -10.94
N ILE A 353 11.78 9.25 -10.59
CA ILE A 353 12.45 8.35 -11.51
C ILE A 353 11.54 7.20 -11.98
N ALA A 354 10.72 6.64 -11.10
CA ALA A 354 9.71 5.66 -11.50
C ALA A 354 8.74 6.25 -12.53
N GLY A 355 8.30 7.50 -12.34
CA GLY A 355 7.52 8.23 -13.33
C GLY A 355 8.26 8.44 -14.66
N VAL A 356 9.55 8.81 -14.60
CA VAL A 356 10.41 8.93 -15.80
C VAL A 356 10.54 7.61 -16.54
N TYR A 357 10.68 6.49 -15.83
CA TYR A 357 10.73 5.17 -16.45
C TYR A 357 9.43 4.88 -17.20
N CYS A 358 8.27 5.08 -16.57
CA CYS A 358 6.97 4.88 -17.21
C CYS A 358 6.78 5.79 -18.45
N ASP A 359 7.18 7.06 -18.36
CA ASP A 359 7.05 8.02 -19.46
C ASP A 359 7.96 7.66 -20.65
N VAL A 360 9.21 7.30 -20.38
CA VAL A 360 10.17 6.90 -21.41
C VAL A 360 9.74 5.58 -22.04
N ASP A 361 9.37 4.58 -21.23
CA ASP A 361 8.99 3.27 -21.74
C ASP A 361 7.75 3.35 -22.65
N SER A 362 6.76 4.16 -22.28
CA SER A 362 5.52 4.33 -23.08
C SER A 362 5.75 5.11 -24.39
N LYS A 363 6.65 6.09 -24.42
CA LYS A 363 6.90 6.93 -25.60
C LYS A 363 8.00 6.40 -26.52
N ARG A 364 9.01 5.75 -25.96
CA ARG A 364 10.27 5.40 -26.63
C ARG A 364 10.63 3.92 -26.53
N GLY A 365 9.96 3.17 -25.66
CA GLY A 365 10.27 1.77 -25.37
C GLY A 365 11.34 1.59 -24.28
N VAL A 366 11.28 0.44 -23.61
CA VAL A 366 12.13 0.08 -22.44
C VAL A 366 13.63 0.09 -22.76
N HIS A 367 13.99 -0.15 -24.02
CA HIS A 367 15.37 -0.16 -24.50
C HIS A 367 16.02 1.24 -24.51
N LYS A 368 15.23 2.33 -24.43
CA LYS A 368 15.75 3.69 -24.33
C LYS A 368 16.17 4.00 -22.89
N ALA A 369 17.42 4.45 -22.73
CA ALA A 369 17.92 4.92 -21.44
C ALA A 369 17.05 6.06 -20.86
N PRO A 370 16.64 5.98 -19.58
CA PRO A 370 15.83 6.99 -18.89
C PRO A 370 16.67 8.17 -18.37
N ALA A 371 17.58 8.67 -19.20
CA ALA A 371 18.43 9.84 -18.93
C ALA A 371 18.23 10.91 -20.01
N ASN A 372 18.69 12.13 -19.73
CA ASN A 372 18.41 13.35 -20.49
C ASN A 372 16.89 13.62 -20.56
N VAL A 373 16.20 13.44 -19.43
CA VAL A 373 14.75 13.69 -19.26
C VAL A 373 14.56 14.72 -18.16
N SER A 374 13.74 15.75 -18.43
CA SER A 374 13.41 16.79 -17.47
C SER A 374 12.41 16.32 -16.43
N LEU A 375 12.57 16.78 -15.19
CA LEU A 375 11.62 16.48 -14.11
C LEU A 375 10.58 17.60 -13.96
N SER A 376 9.30 17.21 -13.98
CA SER A 376 8.17 18.12 -13.73
C SER A 376 8.01 18.42 -12.24
N SER A 377 7.57 19.64 -11.90
CA SER A 377 7.30 20.08 -10.51
C SER A 377 8.51 19.99 -9.57
N VAL A 378 9.72 19.94 -10.13
CA VAL A 378 10.98 20.06 -9.40
C VAL A 378 11.55 21.44 -9.65
N ILE A 379 11.72 22.21 -8.58
CA ILE A 379 12.22 23.59 -8.60
C ILE A 379 13.70 23.69 -8.20
N GLY A 380 14.28 22.60 -7.69
CA GLY A 380 15.69 22.57 -7.30
C GLY A 380 16.14 21.20 -6.80
N LEU A 381 17.38 21.16 -6.35
CA LEU A 381 18.01 19.99 -5.73
C LEU A 381 18.56 20.38 -4.34
N THR A 382 18.77 19.40 -3.47
CA THR A 382 19.40 19.63 -2.16
C THR A 382 20.87 20.04 -2.29
N ASP A 383 21.55 19.45 -3.28
CA ASP A 383 22.96 19.63 -3.59
C ASP A 383 23.09 19.82 -5.11
N ILE A 384 23.97 20.71 -5.54
CA ILE A 384 24.31 20.88 -6.96
C ILE A 384 25.61 20.14 -7.19
N ILE A 385 25.58 19.17 -8.09
CA ILE A 385 26.75 18.35 -8.45
C ILE A 385 27.35 18.91 -9.74
N SER A 386 28.66 19.15 -9.73
CA SER A 386 29.45 19.57 -10.90
C SER A 386 29.72 18.40 -11.85
N HIS A 387 30.37 18.67 -12.98
CA HIS A 387 30.75 17.61 -13.92
C HIS A 387 31.82 16.70 -13.33
N ASP A 388 32.84 17.28 -12.70
CA ASP A 388 33.96 16.54 -12.13
C ASP A 388 33.52 15.67 -10.95
N GLU A 389 32.69 16.20 -10.05
CA GLU A 389 32.12 15.41 -8.95
C GLU A 389 31.23 14.25 -9.43
N GLN A 390 30.56 14.41 -10.57
CA GLN A 390 29.77 13.33 -11.16
C GLN A 390 30.65 12.18 -11.67
N MET A 391 31.88 12.43 -12.12
CA MET A 391 32.75 11.39 -12.67
C MET A 391 32.97 10.27 -11.65
N ASP A 392 33.27 10.63 -10.40
CA ASP A 392 33.48 9.69 -9.29
C ASP A 392 32.17 9.02 -8.83
N LEU A 393 31.02 9.58 -9.18
CA LEU A 393 29.70 8.98 -8.92
C LEU A 393 29.32 7.94 -9.98
N ASN A 394 29.77 8.13 -11.23
CA ASN A 394 29.53 7.18 -12.32
C ASN A 394 30.40 5.92 -12.20
N VAL A 395 31.67 6.06 -11.80
CA VAL A 395 32.60 4.93 -11.59
C VAL A 395 33.34 5.15 -10.28
N ASP A 396 33.17 4.23 -9.34
CA ASP A 396 34.00 4.18 -8.14
C ASP A 396 35.12 3.16 -8.35
N VAL A 397 36.36 3.59 -8.23
CA VAL A 397 37.56 2.75 -8.43
C VAL A 397 37.70 1.66 -7.37
N ILE A 398 37.08 1.79 -6.20
CA ILE A 398 37.21 0.86 -5.07
C ILE A 398 35.93 0.02 -4.90
N ALA A 399 34.78 0.67 -4.79
CA ALA A 399 33.49 0.02 -4.53
C ALA A 399 32.79 -0.49 -5.80
N GLY A 400 33.15 0.04 -6.99
CA GLY A 400 32.61 -0.37 -8.29
C GLY A 400 31.13 -0.08 -8.55
N LYS A 401 30.50 0.75 -7.70
CA LYS A 401 29.05 1.01 -7.72
C LYS A 401 28.70 2.40 -8.25
N SER A 402 27.86 2.47 -9.27
CA SER A 402 27.40 3.74 -9.85
C SER A 402 26.22 4.35 -9.10
N ILE A 403 26.18 5.67 -9.08
CA ILE A 403 25.05 6.48 -8.60
C ILE A 403 24.70 7.47 -9.71
N ASN A 404 23.45 7.46 -10.16
CA ASN A 404 22.98 8.33 -11.22
C ASN A 404 22.61 9.70 -10.63
N VAL A 405 23.22 10.75 -11.16
CA VAL A 405 22.96 12.11 -10.68
C VAL A 405 21.82 12.78 -11.44
N ILE A 406 21.07 13.61 -10.74
CA ILE A 406 20.11 14.56 -11.27
C ILE A 406 20.77 15.94 -11.17
N ARG A 407 20.76 16.71 -12.27
CA ARG A 407 21.53 17.96 -12.35
C ARG A 407 20.76 19.07 -13.07
N PRO A 408 20.95 20.34 -12.66
CA PRO A 408 20.44 21.48 -13.40
C PRO A 408 21.35 21.79 -14.60
N PHE A 409 20.73 22.15 -15.72
CA PHE A 409 21.39 22.63 -16.92
C PHE A 409 20.75 23.95 -17.37
N THR A 410 21.58 24.96 -17.62
CA THR A 410 21.13 26.25 -18.16
C THR A 410 20.36 26.03 -19.47
N GLY A 411 19.13 26.56 -19.54
CA GLY A 411 18.26 26.43 -20.71
C GLY A 411 17.55 25.08 -20.88
N LYS A 412 17.85 24.05 -20.07
CA LYS A 412 17.19 22.73 -20.13
C LYS A 412 16.49 22.31 -18.83
N GLY A 413 16.70 23.06 -17.75
CA GLY A 413 16.11 22.76 -16.44
C GLY A 413 16.83 21.62 -15.73
N ILE A 414 16.11 20.90 -14.87
CA ILE A 414 16.67 19.81 -14.05
C ILE A 414 16.45 18.49 -14.77
N LEU A 415 17.55 17.82 -15.11
CA LEU A 415 17.56 16.59 -15.90
C LEU A 415 18.06 15.39 -15.09
N VAL A 416 17.46 14.23 -15.32
CA VAL A 416 18.07 12.94 -14.95
C VAL A 416 19.30 12.72 -15.83
N TRP A 417 20.48 12.60 -15.24
CA TRP A 417 21.76 12.64 -15.96
C TRP A 417 22.65 11.41 -15.72
N GLY A 418 22.01 10.24 -15.57
CA GLY A 418 22.68 8.93 -15.49
C GLY A 418 21.68 7.80 -15.75
N ALA A 419 22.18 6.68 -16.30
CA ALA A 419 21.38 5.50 -16.62
C ALA A 419 22.11 4.17 -16.32
N ARG A 420 23.00 4.17 -15.32
CA ARG A 420 23.74 2.99 -14.87
C ARG A 420 22.99 2.23 -13.78
N THR A 421 23.13 0.91 -13.77
CA THR A 421 22.74 0.09 -12.62
C THR A 421 23.76 0.27 -11.49
N LEU A 422 23.55 -0.33 -10.33
CA LEU A 422 24.59 -0.39 -9.30
C LEU A 422 25.80 -1.21 -9.75
N ALA A 423 25.65 -2.11 -10.74
CA ALA A 423 26.73 -2.88 -11.34
C ALA A 423 27.49 -2.05 -12.38
N GLY A 424 28.00 -0.88 -11.97
CA GLY A 424 28.63 0.11 -12.85
C GLY A 424 29.85 -0.39 -13.62
N ASN A 425 30.64 -1.23 -12.98
CA ASN A 425 31.87 -1.81 -13.56
C ASN A 425 31.63 -3.10 -14.35
N ASP A 426 30.39 -3.60 -14.37
CA ASP A 426 30.02 -4.75 -15.20
C ASP A 426 29.99 -4.31 -16.68
N ASN A 427 30.40 -5.18 -17.60
CA ASN A 427 30.38 -4.89 -19.05
C ASN A 427 29.09 -5.35 -19.73
N GLU A 428 28.34 -6.25 -19.11
CA GLU A 428 27.08 -6.80 -19.57
C GLU A 428 25.90 -6.01 -18.99
N TRP A 429 25.91 -5.80 -17.67
CA TRP A 429 24.75 -5.26 -16.93
C TRP A 429 24.90 -3.81 -16.47
N ARG A 430 25.82 -3.05 -17.06
CA ARG A 430 26.09 -1.65 -16.70
C ARG A 430 24.86 -0.75 -16.76
N TYR A 431 24.00 -0.94 -17.75
CA TYR A 431 22.96 0.04 -18.10
C TYR A 431 21.57 -0.42 -17.69
N VAL A 432 20.81 0.53 -17.12
CA VAL A 432 19.41 0.33 -16.70
C VAL A 432 18.55 -0.13 -17.87
N SER A 433 18.68 0.51 -19.04
CA SER A 433 17.87 0.16 -20.22
C SER A 433 18.10 -1.28 -20.67
N VAL A 434 19.35 -1.75 -20.62
CA VAL A 434 19.71 -3.13 -20.98
C VAL A 434 19.07 -4.11 -20.00
N ARG A 435 19.28 -3.94 -18.68
CA ARG A 435 18.70 -4.88 -17.70
C ARG A 435 17.17 -4.87 -17.73
N ARG A 436 16.54 -3.69 -17.77
CA ARG A 436 15.07 -3.60 -17.80
C ARG A 436 14.47 -4.17 -19.08
N PHE A 437 15.16 -4.03 -20.21
CA PHE A 437 14.74 -4.65 -21.46
C PHE A 437 14.78 -6.18 -21.35
N PHE A 438 15.85 -6.77 -20.80
CA PHE A 438 15.91 -8.21 -20.53
C PHE A 438 14.80 -8.68 -19.59
N ASN A 439 14.56 -7.98 -18.47
CA ASN A 439 13.45 -8.32 -17.56
C ASN A 439 12.10 -8.36 -18.29
N MET A 440 11.83 -7.37 -19.14
CA MET A 440 10.58 -7.30 -19.91
C MET A 440 10.48 -8.47 -20.90
N VAL A 441 11.54 -8.81 -21.63
CA VAL A 441 11.55 -9.92 -22.59
C VAL A 441 11.39 -11.27 -21.88
N GLU A 442 12.11 -11.48 -20.77
CA GLU A 442 12.04 -12.70 -19.95
C GLU A 442 10.60 -12.91 -19.43
N GLU A 443 10.00 -11.89 -18.81
CA GLU A 443 8.64 -11.96 -18.27
C GLU A 443 7.56 -12.11 -19.34
N SER A 444 7.71 -11.41 -20.48
CA SER A 444 6.76 -11.52 -21.60
C SER A 444 6.79 -12.91 -22.24
N SER A 445 7.99 -13.45 -22.43
CA SER A 445 8.18 -14.79 -23.01
C SER A 445 7.62 -15.86 -22.05
N LYS A 446 7.91 -15.74 -20.76
CA LYS A 446 7.38 -16.66 -19.73
C LYS A 446 5.85 -16.71 -19.75
N LYS A 447 5.18 -15.55 -19.67
CA LYS A 447 3.72 -15.47 -19.74
C LYS A 447 3.15 -16.05 -21.03
N ALA A 448 3.77 -15.75 -22.17
CA ALA A 448 3.30 -16.27 -23.45
C ALA A 448 3.43 -17.80 -23.54
N THR A 449 4.44 -18.38 -22.89
CA THR A 449 4.66 -19.83 -22.87
C THR A 449 3.74 -20.61 -21.91
N GLU A 450 3.04 -19.94 -20.98
CA GLU A 450 2.17 -20.62 -19.99
C GLU A 450 1.06 -21.45 -20.64
N GLN A 451 0.54 -21.02 -21.79
CA GLN A 451 -0.50 -21.76 -22.52
C GLN A 451 -0.04 -23.12 -23.07
N PHE A 452 1.27 -23.35 -23.16
CA PHE A 452 1.85 -24.61 -23.64
C PHE A 452 2.18 -25.58 -22.49
N VAL A 453 1.91 -25.20 -21.24
CA VAL A 453 2.07 -26.10 -20.09
C VAL A 453 1.01 -27.20 -20.20
N PHE A 454 1.45 -28.46 -20.12
CA PHE A 454 0.64 -29.67 -20.33
C PHE A 454 0.24 -29.97 -21.79
N GLU A 455 0.73 -29.22 -22.77
CA GLU A 455 0.68 -29.66 -24.17
C GLU A 455 1.62 -30.85 -24.41
N PRO A 456 1.38 -31.68 -25.45
CA PRO A 456 2.30 -32.73 -25.84
C PRO A 456 3.72 -32.17 -26.09
N ASN A 457 4.72 -32.73 -25.40
CA ASN A 457 6.13 -32.32 -25.53
C ASN A 457 6.76 -32.90 -26.80
N ASP A 458 6.28 -32.44 -27.96
CA ASP A 458 6.69 -32.90 -29.29
C ASP A 458 7.26 -31.76 -30.16
N ALA A 459 7.79 -32.12 -31.33
CA ALA A 459 8.34 -31.17 -32.28
C ALA A 459 7.33 -30.09 -32.73
N ASN A 460 6.03 -30.38 -32.76
CA ASN A 460 5.01 -29.42 -33.16
C ASN A 460 4.87 -28.30 -32.12
N THR A 461 4.83 -28.66 -30.84
CA THR A 461 4.79 -27.70 -29.73
C THR A 461 6.06 -26.85 -29.70
N TRP A 462 7.23 -27.46 -29.88
CA TRP A 462 8.51 -26.74 -29.91
C TRP A 462 8.57 -25.67 -30.99
N VAL A 463 8.14 -26.02 -32.21
CA VAL A 463 8.12 -25.08 -33.35
C VAL A 463 7.15 -23.92 -33.09
N LYS A 464 5.97 -24.17 -32.50
CA LYS A 464 5.02 -23.11 -32.13
C LYS A 464 5.62 -22.14 -31.13
N VAL A 465 6.23 -22.65 -30.05
CA VAL A 465 6.88 -21.83 -29.02
C VAL A 465 8.02 -21.01 -29.60
N LYS A 466 8.87 -21.65 -30.41
CA LYS A 466 9.97 -20.96 -31.11
C LYS A 466 9.46 -19.82 -31.97
N ALA A 467 8.52 -20.10 -32.87
CA ALA A 467 7.99 -19.11 -33.81
C ALA A 467 7.32 -17.93 -33.09
N MET A 468 6.62 -18.19 -31.99
CA MET A 468 6.02 -17.15 -31.14
C MET A 468 7.08 -16.20 -30.56
N ILE A 469 8.15 -16.75 -29.97
CA ILE A 469 9.23 -15.96 -29.36
C ILE A 469 10.03 -15.21 -30.44
N GLU A 470 10.34 -15.87 -31.57
CA GLU A 470 11.02 -15.23 -32.70
C GLU A 470 10.21 -14.05 -33.24
N ASN A 471 8.90 -14.22 -33.46
CA ASN A 471 8.03 -13.13 -33.91
C ASN A 471 8.01 -11.94 -32.93
N PHE A 472 8.01 -12.20 -31.63
CA PHE A 472 8.11 -11.15 -30.62
C PHE A 472 9.45 -10.39 -30.72
N LEU A 473 10.57 -11.10 -30.81
CA LEU A 473 11.91 -10.51 -30.91
C LEU A 473 12.12 -9.77 -32.24
N ILE A 474 11.52 -10.24 -33.34
CA ILE A 474 11.49 -9.50 -34.62
C ILE A 474 10.82 -8.14 -34.43
N ASN A 475 9.71 -8.07 -33.71
CA ASN A 475 9.04 -6.80 -33.43
C ASN A 475 9.91 -5.87 -32.59
N GLN A 476 10.64 -6.40 -31.60
CA GLN A 476 11.60 -5.61 -30.81
C GLN A 476 12.79 -5.12 -31.67
N TRP A 477 13.29 -5.95 -32.58
CA TRP A 477 14.35 -5.58 -33.51
C TRP A 477 13.90 -4.47 -34.49
N ARG A 478 12.68 -4.57 -35.03
CA ARG A 478 12.11 -3.56 -35.95
C ARG A 478 12.00 -2.17 -35.33
N ILE A 479 11.75 -2.08 -34.01
CA ILE A 479 11.71 -0.79 -33.29
C ILE A 479 13.10 -0.32 -32.83
N GLY A 480 14.17 -1.04 -33.18
CA GLY A 480 15.55 -0.68 -32.84
C GLY A 480 15.97 -1.05 -31.41
N ALA A 481 15.25 -1.94 -30.73
CA ALA A 481 15.63 -2.37 -29.38
C ALA A 481 16.82 -3.34 -29.36
N LEU A 482 17.00 -4.08 -30.46
CA LEU A 482 18.07 -5.05 -30.64
C LEU A 482 19.08 -4.57 -31.69
N ALA A 483 20.37 -4.77 -31.41
CA ALA A 483 21.48 -4.39 -32.27
C ALA A 483 21.79 -5.48 -33.29
N GLY A 484 21.86 -5.12 -34.56
CA GLY A 484 22.20 -6.04 -35.66
C GLY A 484 21.56 -5.58 -36.95
N SER A 485 22.27 -5.70 -38.07
CA SER A 485 21.74 -5.34 -39.38
C SER A 485 20.71 -6.34 -39.92
N LYS A 486 20.71 -7.56 -39.35
CA LYS A 486 19.78 -8.65 -39.67
C LYS A 486 19.29 -9.32 -38.38
N PRO A 487 18.08 -9.93 -38.36
CA PRO A 487 17.55 -10.62 -37.18
C PRO A 487 18.51 -11.65 -36.59
N GLU A 488 19.23 -12.42 -37.43
CA GLU A 488 20.13 -13.50 -37.00
C GLU A 488 21.40 -12.98 -36.30
N GLN A 489 21.73 -11.70 -36.50
CA GLN A 489 22.80 -11.02 -35.76
C GLN A 489 22.30 -10.45 -34.43
N ALA A 490 21.00 -10.20 -34.33
CA ALA A 490 20.37 -9.49 -33.22
C ALA A 490 19.87 -10.44 -32.13
N PHE A 491 19.35 -11.61 -32.49
CA PHE A 491 18.90 -12.61 -31.54
C PHE A 491 18.93 -14.02 -32.14
N PHE A 492 18.80 -15.03 -31.27
CA PHE A 492 18.53 -16.41 -31.66
C PHE A 492 17.56 -17.07 -30.68
N VAL A 493 16.76 -18.01 -31.19
CA VAL A 493 15.91 -18.89 -30.39
C VAL A 493 16.17 -20.33 -30.80
N LYS A 494 16.59 -21.17 -29.86
CA LYS A 494 16.84 -22.60 -30.08
C LYS A 494 15.91 -23.43 -29.21
N VAL A 495 15.36 -24.49 -29.81
CA VAL A 495 14.57 -25.50 -29.11
C VAL A 495 14.57 -26.78 -29.95
N GLY A 496 14.94 -27.91 -29.34
CA GLY A 496 14.83 -29.21 -29.98
C GLY A 496 15.68 -30.29 -29.33
N LEU A 497 15.36 -31.54 -29.67
CA LEU A 497 16.13 -32.72 -29.28
C LEU A 497 17.54 -32.66 -29.91
N ASN A 498 18.57 -32.91 -29.10
CA ASN A 498 20.00 -32.77 -29.44
C ASN A 498 20.41 -31.33 -29.81
N GLN A 499 19.56 -30.33 -29.57
CA GLN A 499 19.91 -28.91 -29.70
C GLN A 499 19.93 -28.23 -28.33
N THR A 500 18.82 -28.27 -27.61
CA THR A 500 18.69 -27.70 -26.26
C THR A 500 18.25 -28.72 -25.22
N MET A 501 17.74 -29.88 -25.65
CA MET A 501 17.21 -30.94 -24.80
C MET A 501 17.84 -32.29 -25.15
N THR A 502 18.02 -33.12 -24.14
CA THR A 502 18.36 -34.54 -24.28
C THR A 502 17.09 -35.40 -24.29
N ALA A 503 17.22 -36.69 -24.65
CA ALA A 503 16.10 -37.63 -24.53
C ALA A 503 15.61 -37.76 -23.08
N GLN A 504 16.52 -37.65 -22.11
CA GLN A 504 16.19 -37.68 -20.69
C GLN A 504 15.35 -36.46 -20.28
N ASP A 505 15.68 -35.26 -20.78
CA ASP A 505 14.88 -34.05 -20.50
C ASP A 505 13.43 -34.21 -20.98
N ILE A 506 13.22 -34.83 -22.15
CA ILE A 506 11.87 -35.10 -22.68
C ILE A 506 11.13 -36.12 -21.80
N LEU A 507 11.79 -37.19 -21.37
CA LEU A 507 11.20 -38.20 -20.48
C LEU A 507 10.83 -37.61 -19.11
N GLU A 508 11.60 -36.62 -18.64
CA GLU A 508 11.32 -35.85 -17.43
C GLU A 508 10.28 -34.73 -17.63
N GLY A 509 9.72 -34.59 -18.84
CA GLY A 509 8.70 -33.60 -19.18
C GLY A 509 9.22 -32.16 -19.30
N LYS A 510 10.54 -31.97 -19.47
CA LYS A 510 11.17 -30.65 -19.62
C LYS A 510 11.15 -30.21 -21.08
N MET A 511 10.83 -28.94 -21.30
CA MET A 511 11.03 -28.25 -22.57
C MET A 511 11.99 -27.08 -22.34
N ILE A 512 13.20 -27.14 -22.91
CA ILE A 512 14.26 -26.15 -22.70
C ILE A 512 14.39 -25.27 -23.95
N VAL A 513 14.14 -23.98 -23.79
CA VAL A 513 14.29 -22.97 -24.86
C VAL A 513 15.46 -22.06 -24.52
N GLU A 514 16.42 -21.94 -25.44
CA GLU A 514 17.58 -21.05 -25.29
C GLU A 514 17.35 -19.79 -26.14
N ILE A 515 17.41 -18.62 -25.51
CA ILE A 515 17.17 -17.32 -26.15
C ILE A 515 18.40 -16.44 -25.91
N GLY A 516 19.03 -15.97 -26.98
CA GLY A 516 20.08 -14.96 -26.92
C GLY A 516 19.65 -13.69 -27.63
N MET A 517 19.99 -12.51 -27.09
CA MET A 517 19.63 -11.22 -27.68
C MET A 517 20.72 -10.17 -27.45
N ALA A 518 20.95 -9.31 -28.45
CA ALA A 518 21.91 -8.22 -28.42
C ALA A 518 21.18 -6.89 -28.17
N ALA A 519 21.01 -6.49 -26.91
CA ALA A 519 20.33 -5.23 -26.58
C ALA A 519 21.19 -3.99 -26.96
N VAL A 520 20.54 -2.93 -27.44
CA VAL A 520 21.20 -1.66 -27.75
C VAL A 520 21.70 -0.97 -26.48
N ARG A 521 22.94 -0.45 -26.53
CA ARG A 521 23.57 0.31 -25.44
C ARG A 521 23.47 1.82 -25.70
N PRO A 522 23.28 2.65 -24.67
CA PRO A 522 23.26 4.09 -24.84
C PRO A 522 24.65 4.66 -25.15
N ALA A 523 24.71 5.71 -25.99
CA ALA A 523 25.91 6.52 -26.17
C ALA A 523 26.09 7.44 -24.94
N GLU A 524 26.95 7.05 -24.01
CA GLU A 524 27.20 7.80 -22.76
C GLU A 524 28.21 8.95 -22.94
N PHE A 525 29.19 8.78 -23.83
CA PHE A 525 30.23 9.78 -24.11
C PHE A 525 30.25 10.12 -25.59
N ILE A 526 30.35 11.41 -25.92
CA ILE A 526 30.57 11.92 -27.27
C ILE A 526 31.90 12.67 -27.25
N ILE A 527 32.93 12.12 -27.90
CA ILE A 527 34.26 12.71 -27.96
C ILE A 527 34.43 13.39 -29.33
N LEU A 528 34.44 14.73 -29.33
CA LEU A 528 34.72 15.51 -30.53
C LEU A 528 36.23 15.76 -30.64
N ARG A 529 36.83 15.34 -31.74
CA ARG A 529 38.25 15.58 -32.05
C ARG A 529 38.34 16.63 -33.15
N PHE A 530 38.89 17.79 -32.82
CA PHE A 530 39.11 18.86 -33.77
C PHE A 530 40.52 18.78 -34.33
N SER A 531 40.67 18.87 -35.65
CA SER A 531 41.95 19.06 -36.32
C SER A 531 41.85 20.26 -37.25
N HIS A 532 42.90 21.06 -37.31
CA HIS A 532 43.01 22.11 -38.30
C HIS A 532 43.46 21.49 -39.62
N LYS A 533 42.55 21.41 -40.59
CA LYS A 533 42.89 20.99 -41.95
C LYS A 533 43.47 22.21 -42.69
N MET A 534 44.71 22.10 -43.15
CA MET A 534 45.31 23.13 -44.01
C MET A 534 44.58 23.20 -45.35
N GLN A 535 44.49 24.40 -45.91
CA GLN A 535 43.84 24.62 -47.19
C GLN A 535 44.55 23.81 -48.29
N GLU A 536 43.81 22.93 -48.95
CA GLU A 536 44.26 22.19 -50.13
C GLU A 536 43.70 22.95 -51.35
N ALA A 537 44.55 23.82 -51.92
CA ALA A 537 44.31 24.80 -52.99
C ALA A 537 43.70 26.16 -52.58
#